data_AF-A0A2N2CLC9-F1
#
_entry.id   AF-A0A2N2CLC9-F1
#
_cell.length_a   1.000
_cell.length_b   1.000
_cell.length_c   1.000
_cell.angle_alpha   90.00
_cell.angle_beta   90.00
_cell.angle_gamma   90.00
#
_symmetry.space_group_name_H-M   'P 1'
#
loop_
_entity.id
_entity.type
_entity.pdbx_description
1 polymer ?
#
loop_
_entity_poly.entity_id
_entity_poly.type
_entity_poly.pdbx_seq_one_letter_code
_entity_poly.pdbx_strand_id
1 'polypeptide(L)'
;MTGLADVISENNCCVFYMITPPETQRHYIIFHGYEEDALICSSIFAYAVDCVRSQLKAIKKVMKLDEKPDTIINEACETYGKGFYEGLDDAYTIQDFEHQEWGLVMTVPPEVKEILEPMEHAQHKEKNHEDHYSFYAQGYREGKVFTALNKLEDVKEDVV
;
A
#
# COMPACT_ATOMS: atom_id res chain seq x y z
N MET A 1 1.84 -4.55 5.11
CA MET A 1 0.66 -4.12 4.33
C MET A 1 -0.15 -3.03 5.05
N THR A 2 0.05 -2.81 6.36
CA THR A 2 -0.51 -1.65 7.08
C THR A 2 -0.10 -0.32 6.46
N GLY A 3 1.19 -0.11 6.14
CA GLY A 3 1.65 1.15 5.51
C GLY A 3 1.03 1.44 4.16
N LEU A 4 0.76 0.39 3.37
CA LEU A 4 0.05 0.55 2.11
C LEU A 4 -1.42 0.94 2.31
N ALA A 5 -2.07 0.39 3.34
CA ALA A 5 -3.45 0.75 3.67
C ALA A 5 -3.54 2.18 4.20
N ASP A 6 -2.55 2.59 5.00
CA ASP A 6 -2.41 3.94 5.55
C ASP A 6 -2.37 4.99 4.44
N VAL A 7 -1.35 4.89 3.59
CA VAL A 7 -1.11 5.77 2.43
C VAL A 7 -2.34 5.81 1.52
N ILE A 8 -2.95 4.67 1.20
CA ILE A 8 -4.13 4.66 0.34
C ILE A 8 -5.33 5.31 1.03
N SER A 9 -5.58 5.03 2.31
CA SER A 9 -6.75 5.57 3.00
C SER A 9 -6.68 7.09 3.15
N GLU A 10 -5.53 7.63 3.59
CA GLU A 10 -5.36 9.06 3.84
C GLU A 10 -5.52 9.89 2.57
N ASN A 11 -5.04 9.37 1.43
CA ASN A 11 -5.11 10.04 0.14
C ASN A 11 -6.42 9.79 -0.63
N ASN A 12 -7.38 9.09 -0.04
CA ASN A 12 -8.69 8.78 -0.63
C ASN A 12 -9.83 8.95 0.39
N CYS A 13 -9.75 9.99 1.23
CA CYS A 13 -10.80 10.42 2.16
C CYS A 13 -11.25 9.37 3.19
N CYS A 14 -10.43 8.34 3.44
CA CYS A 14 -10.77 7.24 4.32
C CYS A 14 -9.81 7.14 5.51
N VAL A 15 -10.24 6.40 6.51
CA VAL A 15 -9.37 5.77 7.49
C VAL A 15 -9.37 4.26 7.27
N PHE A 16 -8.39 3.55 7.81
CA PHE A 16 -8.45 2.10 7.88
C PHE A 16 -8.23 1.59 9.29
N TYR A 17 -8.77 0.40 9.57
CA TYR A 17 -8.43 -0.36 10.75
C TYR A 17 -8.18 -1.81 10.40
N MET A 18 -7.41 -2.48 11.26
CA MET A 18 -7.05 -3.89 11.09
C MET A 18 -7.66 -4.73 12.21
N ILE A 19 -8.41 -5.75 11.82
CA ILE A 19 -8.90 -6.77 12.75
C ILE A 19 -8.17 -8.07 12.50
N THR A 20 -7.73 -8.72 13.58
CA THR A 20 -7.20 -10.08 13.54
C THR A 20 -8.10 -10.95 14.39
N PRO A 21 -9.00 -11.75 13.79
CA PRO A 21 -9.86 -12.64 14.55
C PRO A 21 -9.04 -13.61 15.40
N PRO A 22 -9.50 -13.93 16.63
CA PRO A 22 -8.85 -14.91 17.48
C PRO A 22 -8.59 -16.21 16.73
N GLU A 23 -7.45 -16.86 17.04
CA GLU A 23 -7.06 -18.16 16.46
C GLU A 23 -6.77 -18.13 14.95
N THR A 24 -6.64 -16.94 14.34
CA THR A 24 -6.29 -16.81 12.93
C THR A 24 -5.00 -16.01 12.73
N GLN A 25 -4.29 -16.33 11.64
CA GLN A 25 -3.18 -15.52 11.11
C GLN A 25 -3.67 -14.55 10.01
N ARG A 26 -4.99 -14.36 9.89
CA ARG A 26 -5.60 -13.56 8.83
C ARG A 26 -5.89 -12.18 9.37
N HIS A 27 -5.35 -11.18 8.68
CA HIS A 27 -5.62 -9.79 8.95
C HIS A 27 -6.69 -9.27 7.98
N TYR A 28 -7.70 -8.62 8.53
CA TYR A 28 -8.76 -7.95 7.78
C TYR A 28 -8.49 -6.46 7.85
N ILE A 29 -8.26 -5.85 6.69
CA ILE A 29 -8.15 -4.40 6.54
C ILE A 29 -9.51 -3.91 6.11
N ILE A 30 -10.04 -2.94 6.85
CA ILE A 30 -11.36 -2.36 6.60
C ILE A 30 -11.16 -0.87 6.40
N PHE A 31 -11.58 -0.36 5.24
CA PHE A 31 -11.62 1.06 4.94
C PHE A 31 -12.95 1.65 5.40
N HIS A 32 -12.88 2.83 5.99
CA HIS A 32 -14.03 3.58 6.44
C HIS A 32 -13.95 5.01 5.92
N GLY A 33 -15.03 5.44 5.28
CA GLY A 33 -15.21 6.73 4.63
C GLY A 33 -16.64 6.80 4.10
N TYR A 34 -16.96 7.77 3.25
CA TYR A 34 -18.22 7.71 2.51
C TYR A 34 -18.25 6.47 1.60
N GLU A 35 -19.46 6.02 1.24
CA GLU A 35 -19.64 4.75 0.54
C GLU A 35 -18.79 4.67 -0.74
N GLU A 36 -18.79 5.74 -1.54
CA GLU A 36 -18.00 5.81 -2.77
C GLU A 36 -16.49 5.81 -2.48
N ASP A 37 -16.03 6.60 -1.52
CA ASP A 37 -14.62 6.69 -1.12
C ASP A 37 -14.09 5.34 -0.60
N ALA A 38 -14.88 4.64 0.22
CA ALA A 38 -14.52 3.35 0.78
C ALA A 38 -14.42 2.26 -0.31
N LEU A 39 -15.30 2.30 -1.32
CA LEU A 39 -15.26 1.40 -2.48
C LEU A 39 -14.03 1.67 -3.35
N ILE A 40 -13.69 2.95 -3.56
CA ILE A 40 -12.49 3.37 -4.29
C ILE A 40 -11.24 2.89 -3.54
N CYS A 41 -11.11 3.21 -2.25
CA CYS A 41 -10.02 2.75 -1.38
C CYS A 41 -9.84 1.23 -1.46
N SER A 42 -10.93 0.48 -1.29
CA SER A 42 -10.89 -0.99 -1.32
C SER A 42 -10.41 -1.52 -2.67
N SER A 43 -10.84 -0.88 -3.77
CA SER A 43 -10.46 -1.28 -5.13
C SER A 43 -9.00 -0.98 -5.44
N ILE A 44 -8.52 0.21 -5.05
CA ILE A 44 -7.11 0.62 -5.18
C ILE A 44 -6.22 -0.30 -4.33
N PHE A 45 -6.59 -0.52 -3.07
CA PHE A 45 -5.85 -1.38 -2.16
C PHE A 45 -5.75 -2.82 -2.66
N ALA A 46 -6.87 -3.40 -3.11
CA ALA A 46 -6.86 -4.76 -3.66
C ALA A 46 -5.88 -4.87 -4.85
N TYR A 47 -5.90 -3.89 -5.74
CA TYR A 47 -4.98 -3.86 -6.88
C TYR A 47 -3.52 -3.71 -6.46
N ALA A 48 -3.22 -2.74 -5.59
CA ALA A 48 -1.87 -2.51 -5.08
C ALA A 48 -1.30 -3.75 -4.39
N VAL A 49 -2.14 -4.45 -3.60
CA VAL A 49 -1.77 -5.71 -2.96
C VAL A 49 -1.45 -6.80 -3.98
N ASP A 50 -2.19 -6.90 -5.08
CA ASP A 50 -1.92 -7.88 -6.13
C ASP A 50 -0.59 -7.58 -6.85
N CYS A 51 -0.32 -6.31 -7.18
CA CYS A 51 0.96 -5.87 -7.73
C CYS A 51 2.13 -6.24 -6.81
N VAL A 52 2.05 -5.84 -5.53
CA VAL A 52 3.07 -6.13 -4.52
C VAL A 52 3.25 -7.64 -4.37
N ARG A 53 2.16 -8.42 -4.25
CA ARG A 53 2.25 -9.88 -4.13
C ARG A 53 2.91 -10.54 -5.34
N SER A 54 2.65 -10.05 -6.55
CA SER A 54 3.30 -10.54 -7.76
C SER A 54 4.82 -10.37 -7.67
N GLN A 55 5.26 -9.17 -7.28
CA GLN A 55 6.68 -8.83 -7.16
C GLN A 55 7.35 -9.58 -6.01
N LEU A 56 6.68 -9.72 -4.87
CA LEU A 56 7.17 -10.54 -3.76
C LEU A 56 7.36 -12.02 -4.17
N LYS A 57 6.47 -12.57 -5.01
CA LYS A 57 6.67 -13.93 -5.55
C LYS A 57 7.91 -14.00 -6.44
N ALA A 58 8.15 -13.00 -7.29
CA ALA A 58 9.34 -12.94 -8.14
C ALA A 58 10.63 -12.84 -7.32
N ILE A 59 10.69 -11.94 -6.34
CA ILE A 59 11.84 -11.76 -5.42
C ILE A 59 12.12 -13.07 -4.69
N LYS A 60 11.09 -13.68 -4.07
CA LYS A 60 11.23 -14.96 -3.37
C LYS A 60 11.76 -16.05 -4.28
N LYS A 61 11.31 -16.11 -5.53
CA LYS A 61 11.77 -17.11 -6.50
C LYS A 61 13.25 -16.94 -6.81
N VAL A 62 13.70 -15.73 -7.14
CA VAL A 62 15.11 -15.46 -7.48
C VAL A 62 16.02 -15.75 -6.28
N MET A 63 15.70 -15.23 -5.11
CA MET A 63 16.57 -15.40 -3.94
C MET A 63 16.64 -16.85 -3.44
N LYS A 64 15.57 -17.65 -3.64
CA LYS A 64 15.62 -19.10 -3.38
C LYS A 64 16.54 -19.84 -4.35
N LEU A 65 16.58 -19.42 -5.61
CA LEU A 65 17.52 -19.98 -6.60
C LEU A 65 18.97 -19.66 -6.22
N ASP A 66 19.21 -18.50 -5.60
CA ASP A 66 20.51 -18.10 -5.04
C ASP A 66 20.80 -18.69 -3.64
N GLU A 67 20.02 -19.69 -3.22
CA GLU A 67 20.15 -20.41 -1.94
C GLU A 67 20.18 -19.49 -0.70
N LYS A 68 19.50 -18.34 -0.76
CA LYS A 68 19.42 -17.41 0.38
C LYS A 68 18.53 -18.00 1.49
N PRO A 69 18.89 -17.78 2.77
CA PRO A 69 18.06 -18.23 3.89
C PRO A 69 16.76 -17.43 3.95
N ASP A 70 15.69 -18.06 4.46
CA ASP A 70 14.35 -17.47 4.53
C ASP A 70 14.31 -16.15 5.32
N THR A 71 15.20 -15.95 6.30
CA THR A 71 15.32 -14.69 7.05
C THR A 71 15.66 -13.51 6.15
N ILE A 72 16.65 -13.68 5.27
CA ILE A 72 17.12 -12.67 4.31
C ILE A 72 16.06 -12.45 3.22
N ILE A 73 15.38 -13.52 2.79
CA ILE A 73 14.29 -13.40 1.82
C ILE A 73 13.13 -12.58 2.39
N ASN A 74 12.75 -12.84 3.64
CA ASN A 74 11.68 -12.09 4.30
C ASN A 74 12.07 -10.63 4.50
N GLU A 75 13.33 -10.36 4.86
CA GLU A 75 13.83 -8.98 4.99
C GLU A 75 13.79 -8.23 3.66
N ALA A 76 14.24 -8.84 2.56
CA ALA A 76 14.14 -8.27 1.23
C ALA A 76 12.67 -7.99 0.83
N CYS A 77 11.74 -8.88 1.19
CA CYS A 77 10.31 -8.69 0.95
C CYS A 77 9.73 -7.53 1.78
N GLU A 78 10.08 -7.43 3.07
CA GLU A 78 9.71 -6.30 3.94
C GLU A 78 10.26 -4.99 3.37
N THR A 79 11.52 -4.99 2.92
CA THR A 79 12.23 -3.83 2.36
C THR A 79 11.61 -3.34 1.06
N TYR A 80 11.28 -4.27 0.15
CA TYR A 80 10.54 -3.96 -1.07
C TYR A 80 9.16 -3.36 -0.75
N GLY A 81 8.42 -3.98 0.18
CA GLY A 81 7.11 -3.50 0.59
C GLY A 81 7.16 -2.10 1.19
N LYS A 82 8.20 -1.80 1.98
CA LYS A 82 8.49 -0.46 2.50
C LYS A 82 8.69 0.55 1.39
N GLY A 83 9.63 0.28 0.48
CA GLY A 83 9.86 1.14 -0.66
C GLY A 83 8.58 1.40 -1.44
N PHE A 84 7.78 0.36 -1.70
CA PHE A 84 6.54 0.50 -2.48
C PHE A 84 5.55 1.50 -1.88
N TYR A 85 5.22 1.40 -0.59
CA TYR A 85 4.25 2.35 -0.03
C TYR A 85 4.83 3.76 0.14
N GLU A 86 6.13 3.92 0.40
CA GLU A 86 6.77 5.24 0.48
C GLU A 86 6.86 5.92 -0.90
N GLY A 87 7.11 5.15 -1.96
CA GLY A 87 7.06 5.66 -3.33
C GLY A 87 5.66 6.10 -3.74
N LEU A 88 4.63 5.36 -3.31
CA LEU A 88 3.23 5.72 -3.54
C LEU A 88 2.84 6.99 -2.78
N ASP A 89 3.28 7.12 -1.52
CA ASP A 89 3.04 8.31 -0.70
C ASP A 89 3.67 9.57 -1.32
N ASP A 90 4.89 9.44 -1.84
CA ASP A 90 5.54 10.51 -2.59
C ASP A 90 4.79 10.87 -3.88
N ALA A 91 4.19 9.87 -4.57
CA ALA A 91 3.38 10.14 -5.75
C ALA A 91 2.10 10.92 -5.41
N TYR A 92 1.42 10.55 -4.32
CA TYR A 92 0.28 11.31 -3.82
C TYR A 92 0.66 12.73 -3.39
N THR A 93 1.77 12.89 -2.67
CA THR A 93 2.27 14.21 -2.26
C THR A 93 2.55 15.11 -3.47
N ILE A 94 3.15 14.56 -4.53
CA ILE A 94 3.39 15.29 -5.79
C ILE A 94 2.05 15.64 -6.45
N GLN A 95 1.12 14.68 -6.52
CA GLN A 95 -0.20 14.91 -7.09
C GLN A 95 -0.94 16.03 -6.35
N ASP A 96 -0.95 16.04 -5.02
CA ASP A 96 -1.58 17.08 -4.21
C ASP A 96 -0.95 18.45 -4.47
N PHE A 97 0.39 18.52 -4.56
CA PHE A 97 1.09 19.76 -4.87
C PHE A 97 0.75 20.29 -6.28
N GLU A 98 0.75 19.42 -7.30
CA GLU A 98 0.46 19.79 -8.69
C GLU A 98 -1.01 20.20 -8.91
N HIS A 99 -1.93 19.64 -8.12
CA HIS A 99 -3.37 19.89 -8.25
C HIS A 99 -3.92 20.86 -7.19
N GLN A 100 -3.06 21.54 -6.42
CA GLN A 100 -3.48 22.55 -5.43
C GLN A 100 -4.40 23.63 -6.03
N GLU A 101 -4.19 24.00 -7.29
CA GLU A 101 -5.01 25.02 -7.98
C GLU A 101 -6.47 24.58 -8.21
N TRP A 102 -6.75 23.27 -8.15
CA TRP A 102 -8.07 22.70 -8.41
C TRP A 102 -8.95 22.70 -7.15
N GLY A 103 -8.37 22.97 -5.97
CA GLY A 103 -9.09 23.05 -4.69
C GLY A 103 -9.68 21.72 -4.19
N LEU A 104 -9.39 20.61 -4.87
CA LEU A 104 -9.75 19.25 -4.47
C LEU A 104 -8.69 18.72 -3.52
N VAL A 105 -8.83 19.04 -2.23
CA VAL A 105 -7.98 18.44 -1.20
C VAL A 105 -8.64 17.15 -0.73
N MET A 106 -8.00 16.01 -1.00
CA MET A 106 -8.46 14.69 -0.57
C MET A 106 -8.16 14.50 0.93
N THR A 107 -8.83 15.26 1.79
CA THR A 107 -8.68 15.10 3.24
C THR A 107 -9.74 14.18 3.82
N VAL A 108 -9.33 13.30 4.72
CA VAL A 108 -10.25 12.51 5.55
C VAL A 108 -11.20 13.44 6.33
N PRO A 109 -12.54 13.33 6.15
CA PRO A 109 -13.51 14.15 6.86
C PRO A 109 -13.41 14.00 8.39
N PRO A 110 -13.67 15.05 9.19
CA PRO A 110 -13.62 14.98 10.65
C PRO A 110 -14.47 13.84 11.24
N GLU A 111 -15.68 13.64 10.72
CA GLU A 111 -16.62 12.61 11.17
C GLU A 111 -16.07 11.20 10.94
N VAL A 112 -15.23 11.02 9.91
CA VAL A 112 -14.56 9.75 9.60
C VAL A 112 -13.35 9.54 10.51
N LYS A 113 -12.63 10.62 10.89
CA LYS A 113 -11.49 10.55 11.82
C LYS A 113 -11.89 10.17 13.24
N GLU A 114 -13.02 10.68 13.72
CA GLU A 114 -13.53 10.42 15.07
C GLU A 114 -13.77 8.91 15.34
N ILE A 115 -13.92 8.11 14.28
CA ILE A 115 -14.13 6.65 14.37
C ILE A 115 -12.85 5.91 14.78
N LEU A 116 -11.66 6.51 14.57
CA LEU A 116 -10.38 5.92 14.96
C LEU A 116 -9.96 6.22 16.40
N GLU A 117 -10.53 7.22 17.08
CA GLU A 117 -10.16 7.56 18.47
C GLU A 117 -10.18 6.38 19.46
N PRO A 118 -11.04 5.35 19.32
CA PRO A 118 -11.03 4.16 20.17
C PRO A 118 -9.96 3.10 19.82
N MET A 119 -9.20 3.24 18.73
CA MET A 119 -8.37 2.17 18.16
C MET A 119 -6.88 2.55 18.13
N GLU A 120 -6.01 1.65 18.59
CA GLU A 120 -4.55 1.84 18.50
C GLU A 120 -4.10 1.91 17.04
N HIS A 121 -3.50 3.04 16.65
CA HIS A 121 -2.78 3.14 15.39
C HIS A 121 -1.67 2.09 15.37
N ALA A 122 -1.62 1.29 14.30
CA ALA A 122 -0.56 0.31 14.12
C ALA A 122 0.78 1.04 14.02
N GLN A 123 1.59 0.99 15.08
CA GLN A 123 2.92 1.60 15.06
C GLN A 123 3.83 0.80 14.13
N HIS A 124 4.28 1.42 13.03
CA HIS A 124 5.34 0.86 12.20
C HIS A 124 6.65 0.94 12.97
N LYS A 125 7.23 -0.21 13.33
CA LYS A 125 8.62 -0.24 13.77
C LYS A 125 9.51 0.00 12.56
N GLU A 126 10.17 1.16 12.52
CA GLU A 126 11.25 1.40 11.58
C GLU A 126 12.36 0.37 11.80
N LYS A 127 12.59 -0.47 10.81
CA LYS A 127 13.79 -1.29 10.71
C LYS A 127 14.71 -0.64 9.68
N ASN A 128 15.98 -0.47 10.03
CA ASN A 128 17.01 -0.07 9.08
C ASN A 128 17.32 -1.27 8.18
N HIS A 129 17.07 -1.12 6.88
CA HIS A 129 17.27 -2.16 5.87
C HIS A 129 18.39 -1.79 4.90
N GLU A 130 19.54 -1.33 5.42
CA GLU A 130 20.68 -0.91 4.59
C GLU A 130 21.17 -2.04 3.65
N ASP A 131 21.10 -3.30 4.08
CA ASP A 131 21.58 -4.46 3.32
C ASP A 131 20.72 -4.83 2.09
N HIS A 132 19.53 -4.25 1.96
CA HIS A 132 18.57 -4.55 0.89
C HIS A 132 18.08 -3.30 0.13
N TYR A 133 18.91 -2.26 0.09
CA TYR A 133 18.57 -1.00 -0.57
C TYR A 133 18.12 -1.14 -2.03
N SER A 134 18.61 -2.14 -2.78
CA SER A 134 18.16 -2.38 -4.16
C SER A 134 16.68 -2.76 -4.23
N PHE A 135 16.18 -3.59 -3.31
CA PHE A 135 14.77 -3.97 -3.22
C PHE A 135 13.91 -2.79 -2.75
N TYR A 136 14.43 -1.98 -1.82
CA TYR A 136 13.79 -0.72 -1.43
C TYR A 136 13.62 0.20 -2.65
N ALA A 137 14.71 0.51 -3.35
CA ALA A 137 14.71 1.39 -4.51
C ALA A 137 13.83 0.86 -5.64
N GLN A 138 13.75 -0.47 -5.79
CA GLN A 138 12.81 -1.10 -6.70
C GLN A 138 11.36 -0.86 -6.28
N GLY A 139 11.01 -1.19 -5.04
CA GLY A 139 9.67 -0.95 -4.49
C GLY A 139 9.27 0.50 -4.64
N TYR A 140 10.14 1.42 -4.21
CA TYR A 140 9.91 2.87 -4.30
C TYR A 140 9.61 3.34 -5.72
N ARG A 141 10.39 2.91 -6.71
CA ARG A 141 10.13 3.28 -8.11
C ARG A 141 8.78 2.74 -8.61
N GLU A 142 8.47 1.50 -8.26
CA GLU A 142 7.21 0.85 -8.68
C GLU A 142 6.00 1.47 -7.99
N GLY A 143 6.11 1.82 -6.71
CA GLY A 143 5.09 2.57 -5.97
C GLY A 143 4.88 3.98 -6.53
N LYS A 144 5.96 4.66 -6.91
CA LYS A 144 5.90 6.02 -7.47
C LYS A 144 5.19 6.11 -8.82
N VAL A 145 5.23 5.05 -9.62
CA VAL A 145 4.52 4.98 -10.91
C VAL A 145 3.22 4.18 -10.81
N PHE A 146 2.84 3.75 -9.61
CA PHE A 146 1.61 3.01 -9.40
C PHE A 146 0.41 3.91 -9.71
N THR A 147 -0.49 3.41 -10.54
CA THR A 147 -1.79 4.04 -10.78
C THR A 147 -2.86 2.97 -10.90
N ALA A 148 -4.02 3.22 -10.31
CA ALA A 148 -5.19 2.37 -10.45
C ALA A 148 -5.75 2.36 -11.88
N LEU A 149 -5.34 3.34 -12.72
CA LEU A 149 -5.71 3.39 -14.14
C LEU A 149 -5.13 2.21 -14.93
N ASN A 150 -3.94 1.71 -14.57
CA ASN A 150 -3.32 0.57 -15.24
C ASN A 150 -4.25 -0.68 -15.20
N LYS A 151 -4.95 -0.89 -14.09
CA LYS A 151 -5.94 -1.98 -13.96
C LYS A 151 -7.13 -1.81 -14.92
N LEU A 152 -7.54 -0.58 -15.21
CA LEU A 152 -8.64 -0.29 -16.14
C LEU A 152 -8.21 -0.45 -17.61
N GLU A 153 -6.91 -0.34 -17.90
CA GLU A 153 -6.34 -0.60 -19.21
C GLU A 153 -6.16 -2.11 -19.45
N ASP A 154 -5.64 -2.86 -18.47
CA ASP A 154 -5.51 -4.32 -18.54
C ASP A 154 -6.87 -5.02 -18.77
N VAL A 155 -7.94 -4.53 -18.15
CA VAL A 155 -9.31 -5.06 -18.35
C VAL A 155 -9.83 -4.79 -19.77
N LYS A 156 -9.33 -3.78 -20.48
CA LYS A 156 -9.72 -3.51 -21.88
C LYS A 156 -9.00 -4.43 -22.86
N GLU A 157 -7.78 -4.87 -22.57
CA GLU A 157 -7.04 -5.78 -23.45
C GLU A 157 -7.60 -7.22 -23.43
N ASP A 158 -8.20 -7.67 -22.32
CA ASP A 158 -8.84 -8.98 -22.21
C ASP A 158 -10.23 -9.08 -22.89
N VAL A 159 -10.74 -7.99 -23.47
CA VAL A 159 -12.07 -7.92 -24.13
C VAL A 159 -11.97 -7.73 -25.65
N VAL A 160 -10.76 -7.81 -26.23
CA VAL A 160 -10.52 -7.66 -27.68
C VAL A 160 -10.10 -8.98 -28.34
#